data_AF-A0A1Q2YJH9-F1
#
_entry.id   AF-A0A1Q2YJH9-F1
#
_cell.length_a   1.000
_cell.length_b   1.000
_cell.length_c   1.000
_cell.angle_alpha   90.00
_cell.angle_beta   90.00
_cell.angle_gamma   90.00
#
_symmetry.space_group_name_H-M   'P 1'
#
loop_
_entity.id
_entity.type
_entity.pdbx_description
1 polymer ?
#
loop_
_entity_poly.entity_id
_entity_poly.type
_entity_poly.pdbx_seq_one_letter_code
_entity_poly.pdbx_strand_id
1 'polypeptide(L)'
;MSGSVIRAQRWQVEGEEQYLAVNPNGEIVSLYQTDGHATNEEDNIVKIAERTDFDNIQCINYSDATPGLAAVGQFDGRSFLIDIRDSSVEPIVLKPLQPRSCNSVSFNENGLIALGYDRGRQDHSIHVWDINSLQRGDFRGKTSKIFSCITNESISSLSFCPTEPKNFVTGSYKLLREIIPD
;
A
#
# COMPACT_ATOMS: atom_id res chain seq x y z
N MET A 1 -6.51 4.40 -12.04
CA MET A 1 -7.08 5.21 -10.94
C MET A 1 -7.02 6.69 -11.35
N SER A 2 -7.94 7.55 -10.92
CA SER A 2 -7.67 9.01 -10.92
C SER A 2 -6.53 9.29 -9.93
N GLY A 3 -5.72 10.34 -10.13
CA GLY A 3 -4.65 10.68 -9.19
C GLY A 3 -5.13 10.69 -7.73
N SER A 4 -4.26 10.28 -6.81
CA SER A 4 -4.59 10.18 -5.38
C SER A 4 -3.53 10.85 -4.53
N VAL A 5 -3.92 11.32 -3.35
CA VAL A 5 -3.03 11.90 -2.34
C VAL A 5 -3.44 11.34 -0.98
N ILE A 6 -2.46 10.85 -0.22
CA ILE A 6 -2.64 10.26 1.11
C ILE A 6 -1.65 10.94 2.06
N ARG A 7 -2.14 11.46 3.19
CA ARG A 7 -1.27 11.91 4.28
C ARG A 7 -0.66 10.68 4.95
N ALA A 8 0.66 10.60 4.97
CA ALA A 8 1.40 9.52 5.60
C ALA A 8 1.56 9.80 7.11
N GLN A 9 0.61 9.34 7.91
CA GLN A 9 0.64 9.49 9.36
C GLN A 9 1.89 8.79 9.92
N ARG A 10 2.47 9.35 10.99
CA ARG A 10 3.74 8.90 11.61
C ARG A 10 4.99 8.94 10.71
N TRP A 11 4.91 9.52 9.51
CA TRP A 11 6.08 9.76 8.66
C TRP A 11 6.68 11.16 8.83
N GLN A 12 6.18 11.93 9.79
CA GLN A 12 6.63 13.29 10.06
C GLN A 12 8.14 13.35 10.30
N VAL A 13 8.77 14.39 9.75
CA VAL A 13 10.21 14.66 9.92
C VAL A 13 10.33 16.08 10.42
N GLU A 14 10.97 16.26 11.59
CA GLU A 14 11.20 17.59 12.17
C GLU A 14 9.92 18.44 12.39
N GLY A 15 8.77 17.78 12.56
CA GLY A 15 7.46 18.44 12.72
C GLY A 15 6.72 18.71 11.42
N GLU A 16 7.34 18.45 10.27
CA GLU A 16 6.72 18.57 8.96
C GLU A 16 5.94 17.31 8.58
N GLU A 17 4.82 17.49 7.88
CA GLU A 17 3.94 16.43 7.42
C GLU A 17 4.43 15.84 6.09
N GLN A 18 4.19 14.55 5.88
CA GLN A 18 4.50 13.88 4.61
C GLN A 18 3.26 13.35 3.92
N TYR A 19 3.27 13.39 2.59
CA TYR A 19 2.16 12.97 1.72
C TYR A 19 2.67 12.08 0.59
N LEU A 20 2.01 10.95 0.40
CA LEU A 20 2.19 10.13 -0.80
C LEU A 20 1.17 10.54 -1.84
N ALA A 21 1.61 10.64 -3.09
CA ALA A 21 0.74 10.94 -4.20
C ALA A 21 0.97 10.00 -5.38
N VAL A 22 -0.11 9.64 -6.06
CA VAL A 22 -0.07 8.96 -7.36
C VAL A 22 -0.47 9.98 -8.41
N ASN A 23 0.35 10.12 -9.46
CA ASN A 23 0.03 11.04 -10.54
C ASN A 23 -1.26 10.63 -11.29
N PRO A 24 -1.91 11.55 -12.02
CA PRO A 24 -3.15 11.24 -12.74
C PRO A 24 -3.03 10.11 -13.78
N ASN A 25 -1.84 9.87 -14.32
CA ASN A 25 -1.59 8.78 -15.27
C ASN A 25 -1.48 7.42 -14.57
N GLY A 26 -1.27 7.38 -13.25
CA GLY A 26 -1.13 6.14 -12.50
C GLY A 26 0.19 5.41 -12.78
N GLU A 27 1.28 6.15 -12.96
CA GLU A 27 2.61 5.61 -13.33
C GLU A 27 3.71 6.05 -12.37
N ILE A 28 3.46 7.11 -11.59
CA ILE A 28 4.45 7.73 -10.72
C ILE A 28 3.87 7.85 -9.31
N VAL A 29 4.67 7.42 -8.33
CA VAL A 29 4.44 7.67 -6.90
C VAL A 29 5.43 8.71 -6.41
N SER A 30 4.94 9.78 -5.81
CA SER A 30 5.77 10.86 -5.28
C SER A 30 5.56 11.00 -3.77
N LEU A 31 6.64 11.31 -3.06
CA LEU A 31 6.61 11.72 -1.67
C LEU A 31 6.81 13.23 -1.59
N TYR A 32 5.89 13.89 -0.92
CA TYR A 32 5.92 15.32 -0.63
C TYR A 32 6.07 15.54 0.87
N GLN A 33 6.64 16.68 1.23
CA GLN A 33 6.76 17.13 2.61
C GLN A 33 6.33 18.60 2.72
N THR A 34 5.72 18.99 3.83
CA THR A 34 5.49 20.41 4.12
C THR A 34 6.80 21.12 4.45
N ASP A 35 6.82 22.44 4.25
CA ASP A 35 7.87 23.32 4.73
C ASP A 35 7.25 24.51 5.48
N GLY A 36 7.26 24.45 6.81
CA GLY A 36 6.78 25.52 7.68
C GLY A 36 7.63 26.79 7.63
N HIS A 37 8.81 26.76 7.00
CA HIS A 37 9.68 27.92 6.81
C HIS A 37 9.48 28.60 5.45
N ALA A 38 8.64 28.04 4.58
CA ALA A 38 8.34 28.61 3.29
C ALA A 38 7.76 30.02 3.43
N THR A 39 8.33 30.97 2.69
CA THR A 39 7.86 32.36 2.71
C THR A 39 6.61 32.56 1.85
N ASN A 40 6.44 31.74 0.80
CA ASN A 40 5.27 31.74 -0.06
C ASN A 40 4.44 30.48 0.16
N GLU A 41 3.13 30.59 0.00
CA GLU A 41 2.22 29.44 0.09
C GLU A 41 2.48 28.39 -0.99
N GLU A 42 3.00 28.76 -2.16
CA GLU A 42 3.29 27.82 -3.24
C GLU A 42 4.49 26.90 -2.94
N ASP A 43 5.38 27.35 -2.05
CA ASP A 43 6.59 26.63 -1.67
C ASP A 43 6.39 25.80 -0.39
N ASN A 44 5.17 25.79 0.17
CA ASN A 44 4.88 25.15 1.45
C ASN A 44 4.82 23.61 1.39
N ILE A 45 4.84 23.03 0.19
CA ILE A 45 4.86 21.59 -0.05
C ILE A 45 5.88 21.29 -1.14
N VAL A 46 6.92 20.55 -0.78
CA VAL A 46 8.03 20.20 -1.66
C VAL A 46 8.06 18.71 -1.96
N LYS A 47 8.37 18.34 -3.21
CA LYS A 47 8.59 16.95 -3.60
C LYS A 47 9.96 16.51 -3.11
N ILE A 48 10.02 15.47 -2.28
CA ILE A 48 11.28 14.97 -1.69
C ILE A 48 11.78 13.69 -2.35
N ALA A 49 10.89 12.87 -2.90
CA ALA A 49 11.26 11.67 -3.63
C ALA A 49 10.19 11.29 -4.66
N GLU A 50 10.58 10.49 -5.65
CA GLU A 50 9.65 9.90 -6.61
C GLU A 50 10.11 8.51 -7.05
N ARG A 51 9.13 7.70 -7.47
CA ARG A 51 9.29 6.34 -7.98
C ARG A 51 8.46 6.18 -9.23
N THR A 52 9.11 5.68 -10.27
CA THR A 52 8.56 5.43 -11.61
C THR A 52 8.43 3.92 -11.85
N ASP A 53 8.26 3.53 -13.11
CA ASP A 53 8.21 2.12 -13.56
C ASP A 53 7.01 1.35 -13.00
N PHE A 54 5.92 2.07 -12.73
CA PHE A 54 4.62 1.49 -12.48
C PHE A 54 3.72 1.62 -13.71
N ASP A 55 2.87 0.61 -13.91
CA ASP A 55 1.88 0.56 -14.97
C ASP A 55 0.47 0.53 -14.35
N ASN A 56 -0.37 1.51 -14.69
CA ASN A 56 -1.80 1.52 -14.33
C ASN A 56 -2.08 1.26 -12.84
N ILE A 57 -1.51 2.10 -11.95
CA ILE A 57 -1.75 2.03 -10.50
C ILE A 57 -3.26 2.08 -10.20
N GLN A 58 -3.70 1.15 -9.35
CA GLN A 58 -5.09 0.95 -8.94
C GLN A 58 -5.31 1.29 -7.46
N CYS A 59 -4.30 1.08 -6.63
CA CYS A 59 -4.32 1.44 -5.22
C CYS A 59 -2.91 1.73 -4.71
N ILE A 60 -2.83 2.55 -3.66
CA ILE A 60 -1.60 2.82 -2.91
C ILE A 60 -1.95 2.87 -1.43
N ASN A 61 -1.05 2.38 -0.58
CA ASN A 61 -1.10 2.59 0.86
C ASN A 61 0.31 2.56 1.45
N TYR A 62 0.44 2.86 2.74
CA TYR A 62 1.72 2.98 3.44
C TYR A 62 1.68 2.33 4.82
N SER A 63 2.87 2.06 5.37
CA SER A 63 3.03 1.53 6.71
C SER A 63 3.24 2.65 7.74
N ASP A 64 2.34 2.76 8.72
CA ASP A 64 2.54 3.64 9.88
C ASP A 64 3.71 3.19 10.77
N ALA A 65 4.04 1.89 10.76
CA ALA A 65 5.08 1.31 11.60
C ALA A 65 6.49 1.47 11.01
N THR A 66 6.60 1.71 9.70
CA THR A 66 7.87 1.77 8.99
C THR A 66 7.87 2.94 8.01
N PRO A 67 8.35 4.11 8.44
CA PRO A 67 8.44 5.29 7.59
C PRO A 67 9.23 5.03 6.30
N GLY A 68 8.63 5.35 5.15
CA GLY A 68 9.17 5.08 3.82
C GLY A 68 8.62 3.80 3.16
N LEU A 69 8.08 2.86 3.91
CA LEU A 69 7.50 1.63 3.34
C LEU A 69 6.10 1.89 2.78
N ALA A 70 5.97 1.81 1.45
CA ALA A 70 4.70 1.92 0.74
C ALA A 70 4.40 0.66 -0.08
N ALA A 71 3.13 0.46 -0.42
CA ALA A 71 2.68 -0.58 -1.33
C ALA A 71 1.84 0.00 -2.46
N VAL A 72 2.13 -0.44 -3.68
CA VAL A 72 1.50 0.03 -4.92
C VAL A 72 0.87 -1.16 -5.62
N GLY A 73 -0.46 -1.21 -5.71
CA GLY A 73 -1.19 -2.24 -6.44
C GLY A 73 -1.51 -1.81 -7.88
N GLN A 74 -1.27 -2.71 -8.84
CA GLN A 74 -1.47 -2.48 -10.27
C GLN A 74 -2.65 -3.26 -10.85
N PHE A 75 -3.05 -2.85 -12.06
CA PHE A 75 -4.12 -3.48 -12.82
C PHE A 75 -3.84 -4.93 -13.22
N ASP A 76 -2.58 -5.31 -13.40
CA ASP A 76 -2.18 -6.68 -13.70
C ASP A 76 -2.15 -7.60 -12.46
N GLY A 77 -2.36 -7.02 -11.27
CA GLY A 77 -2.35 -7.72 -9.99
C GLY A 77 -1.02 -7.74 -9.26
N ARG A 78 0.06 -7.19 -9.84
CA ARG A 78 1.29 -7.00 -9.07
C ARG A 78 1.06 -5.95 -7.99
N SER A 79 1.61 -6.21 -6.81
CA SER A 79 1.68 -5.27 -5.70
C SER A 79 3.15 -5.08 -5.32
N PHE A 80 3.66 -3.87 -5.49
CA PHE A 80 5.05 -3.53 -5.24
C PHE A 80 5.19 -2.96 -3.84
N LEU A 81 5.97 -3.62 -3.00
CA LEU A 81 6.45 -3.06 -1.74
C LEU A 81 7.72 -2.27 -2.03
N ILE A 82 7.72 -0.98 -1.72
CA ILE A 82 8.80 -0.06 -2.03
C ILE A 82 9.25 0.68 -0.78
N ASP A 83 10.54 0.99 -0.73
CA ASP A 83 11.01 2.15 0.02
C ASP A 83 10.92 3.37 -0.90
N ILE A 84 10.03 4.31 -0.55
CA ILE A 84 9.88 5.57 -1.31
C ILE A 84 11.02 6.55 -1.03
N ARG A 85 11.76 6.39 0.07
CA ARG A 85 12.83 7.30 0.50
C ARG A 85 14.20 6.92 -0.04
N ASP A 86 14.45 5.63 -0.28
CA ASP A 86 15.71 5.15 -0.86
C ASP A 86 15.47 4.53 -2.23
N SER A 87 15.89 5.24 -3.29
CA SER A 87 15.66 4.79 -4.65
C SER A 87 16.48 3.57 -5.09
N SER A 88 17.52 3.22 -4.32
CA SER A 88 18.46 2.14 -4.65
C SER A 88 17.97 0.76 -4.22
N VAL A 89 16.95 0.70 -3.38
CA VAL A 89 16.32 -0.54 -2.93
C VAL A 89 15.32 -1.02 -3.99
N GLU A 90 15.54 -2.25 -4.45
CA GLU A 90 14.64 -2.92 -5.40
C GLU A 90 13.30 -3.27 -4.76
N PRO A 91 12.17 -3.07 -5.47
CA PRO A 91 10.85 -3.44 -4.98
C PRO A 91 10.67 -4.94 -4.74
N ILE A 92 9.91 -5.31 -3.72
CA ILE A 92 9.41 -6.67 -3.55
C ILE A 92 8.05 -6.78 -4.24
N VAL A 93 7.91 -7.76 -5.13
CA VAL A 93 6.68 -7.95 -5.91
C VAL A 93 5.85 -9.08 -5.30
N LEU A 94 4.71 -8.71 -4.73
CA LEU A 94 3.65 -9.64 -4.34
C LEU A 94 2.69 -9.81 -5.50
N LYS A 95 2.21 -11.03 -5.76
CA LYS A 95 1.30 -11.30 -6.87
C LYS A 95 0.31 -12.43 -6.58
N PRO A 96 -0.89 -12.35 -7.15
CA PRO A 96 -1.83 -13.45 -7.12
C PRO A 96 -1.38 -14.59 -8.04
N LEU A 97 -2.05 -15.74 -7.94
CA LEU A 97 -1.79 -16.88 -8.83
C LEU A 97 -2.22 -16.58 -10.27
N GLN A 98 -3.30 -15.81 -10.45
CA GLN A 98 -3.83 -15.41 -11.75
C GLN A 98 -3.82 -13.88 -11.85
N PRO A 99 -3.22 -13.28 -12.92
CA PRO A 99 -3.21 -11.84 -13.13
C PRO A 99 -4.62 -11.24 -13.14
N ARG A 100 -4.85 -10.25 -12.28
CA ARG A 100 -6.12 -9.52 -12.12
C ARG A 100 -5.91 -8.32 -11.21
N SER A 101 -6.70 -7.27 -11.39
CA SER A 101 -6.52 -5.99 -10.69
C SER A 101 -6.35 -6.14 -9.18
N CYS A 102 -5.33 -5.48 -8.62
CA CYS A 102 -5.18 -5.26 -7.18
C CYS A 102 -5.88 -3.93 -6.83
N ASN A 103 -7.05 -4.03 -6.21
CA ASN A 103 -7.94 -2.90 -5.99
C ASN A 103 -7.72 -2.20 -4.65
N SER A 104 -7.11 -2.89 -3.68
CA SER A 104 -6.88 -2.32 -2.35
C SER A 104 -5.65 -2.93 -1.66
N VAL A 105 -5.01 -2.11 -0.83
CA VAL A 105 -3.90 -2.51 0.03
C VAL A 105 -4.10 -1.92 1.41
N SER A 106 -3.80 -2.68 2.45
CA SER A 106 -3.80 -2.20 3.83
C SER A 106 -2.65 -2.82 4.62
N PHE A 107 -2.02 -2.01 5.46
CA PHE A 107 -0.99 -2.42 6.41
C PHE A 107 -1.58 -2.50 7.82
N ASN A 108 -1.03 -3.38 8.64
CA ASN A 108 -1.21 -3.30 10.08
C ASN A 108 0.10 -2.95 10.79
N GLU A 109 0.03 -2.73 12.11
CA GLU A 109 1.21 -2.41 12.92
C GLU A 109 2.12 -3.63 13.18
N ASN A 110 1.60 -4.86 13.03
CA ASN A 110 2.29 -6.13 13.32
C ASN A 110 3.08 -6.73 12.14
N GLY A 111 3.33 -5.95 11.09
CA GLY A 111 4.10 -6.41 9.93
C GLY A 111 3.32 -7.34 9.01
N LEU A 112 2.01 -7.15 8.92
CA LEU A 112 1.16 -7.77 7.92
C LEU A 112 0.70 -6.75 6.89
N ILE A 113 0.55 -7.24 5.66
CA ILE A 113 -0.09 -6.52 4.58
C ILE A 113 -1.19 -7.38 3.97
N ALA A 114 -2.34 -6.76 3.74
CA ALA A 114 -3.50 -7.38 3.10
C ALA A 114 -3.74 -6.73 1.74
N LEU A 115 -3.96 -7.58 0.74
CA LEU A 115 -4.16 -7.21 -0.66
C LEU A 115 -5.53 -7.71 -1.11
N GLY A 116 -6.34 -6.80 -1.65
CA GLY A 116 -7.64 -7.10 -2.22
C GLY A 116 -7.59 -7.08 -3.75
N TYR A 117 -8.09 -8.14 -4.36
CA TYR A 117 -8.07 -8.36 -5.80
C TYR A 117 -9.46 -8.48 -6.40
N ASP A 118 -9.51 -8.41 -7.72
CA ASP A 118 -10.67 -8.88 -8.49
C ASP A 118 -10.94 -10.37 -8.31
N ARG A 119 -12.12 -10.80 -8.77
CA ARG A 119 -12.55 -12.21 -8.70
C ARG A 119 -11.58 -13.11 -9.46
N GLY A 120 -11.06 -14.14 -8.80
CA GLY A 120 -10.27 -15.22 -9.41
C GLY A 120 -11.03 -16.54 -9.38
N ARG A 121 -10.95 -17.34 -10.47
CA ARG A 121 -11.63 -18.66 -10.51
C ARG A 121 -10.90 -19.74 -9.71
N GLN A 122 -9.58 -19.61 -9.59
CA GLN A 122 -8.69 -20.60 -8.97
C GLN A 122 -7.85 -19.99 -7.85
N ASP A 123 -8.23 -18.81 -7.37
CA ASP A 123 -7.44 -18.05 -6.41
C ASP A 123 -8.36 -17.18 -5.54
N HIS A 124 -7.92 -16.97 -4.31
CA HIS A 124 -8.60 -16.13 -3.33
C HIS A 124 -8.44 -14.66 -3.68
N SER A 125 -9.48 -13.86 -3.46
CA SER A 125 -9.47 -12.43 -3.77
C SER A 125 -8.89 -11.58 -2.63
N ILE A 126 -8.61 -12.17 -1.47
CA ILE A 126 -7.83 -11.51 -0.41
C ILE A 126 -6.60 -12.34 -0.09
N HIS A 127 -5.42 -11.73 -0.12
CA HIS A 127 -4.15 -12.34 0.30
C HIS A 127 -3.54 -11.50 1.43
N VAL A 128 -3.05 -12.17 2.47
CA VAL A 128 -2.33 -11.55 3.60
C VAL A 128 -0.91 -12.10 3.65
N TRP A 129 0.04 -11.20 3.74
CA TRP A 129 1.47 -11.49 3.73
C TRP A 129 2.15 -10.96 4.99
N ASP A 130 3.14 -11.70 5.46
CA ASP A 130 4.09 -11.26 6.48
C ASP A 130 5.25 -10.50 5.82
N ILE A 131 5.49 -9.28 6.31
CA ILE A 131 6.50 -8.32 5.88
C ILE A 131 7.36 -7.82 7.05
N ASN A 132 7.43 -8.56 8.16
CA ASN A 132 8.21 -8.22 9.36
C ASN A 132 9.71 -8.02 9.10
N SER A 133 10.25 -8.61 8.03
CA SER A 133 11.63 -8.33 7.59
C SER A 133 11.79 -6.87 7.16
N LEU A 134 10.84 -6.34 6.39
CA LEU A 134 10.86 -4.97 5.89
C LEU A 134 10.68 -3.96 7.03
N GLN A 135 9.86 -4.28 8.03
CA GLN A 135 9.67 -3.41 9.18
C GLN A 135 10.94 -3.20 10.01
N ARG A 136 11.84 -4.20 9.99
CA ARG A 136 13.16 -4.11 10.64
C ARG A 136 14.20 -3.39 9.78
N GLY A 137 13.78 -2.79 8.66
CA GLY A 137 14.66 -2.14 7.68
C GLY A 137 15.38 -3.11 6.76
N ASP A 138 15.10 -4.42 6.83
CA ASP A 138 15.65 -5.40 5.89
C ASP A 138 14.75 -5.50 4.66
N PHE A 139 14.86 -4.50 3.77
CA PHE A 139 14.12 -4.46 2.51
C PHE A 139 14.56 -5.52 1.48
N ARG A 140 15.58 -6.33 1.81
CA ARG A 140 16.00 -7.50 1.02
C ARG A 140 15.50 -8.81 1.62
N GLY A 141 14.78 -8.72 2.73
CA GLY A 141 14.27 -9.85 3.46
C GLY A 141 13.16 -10.57 2.71
N LYS A 142 12.88 -11.79 3.15
CA LYS A 142 11.81 -12.61 2.58
C LYS A 142 10.45 -12.17 3.11
N THR A 143 9.44 -12.24 2.26
CA THR A 143 8.02 -12.10 2.60
C THR A 143 7.31 -13.42 2.35
N SER A 144 6.30 -13.76 3.14
CA SER A 144 5.55 -15.01 2.97
C SER A 144 4.05 -14.78 3.06
N LYS A 145 3.28 -15.40 2.18
CA LYS A 145 1.83 -15.39 2.26
C LYS A 145 1.40 -16.31 3.40
N ILE A 146 0.69 -15.76 4.38
CA ILE A 146 0.27 -16.48 5.59
C ILE A 146 -1.21 -16.86 5.56
N PHE A 147 -2.03 -16.07 4.86
CA PHE A 147 -3.48 -16.26 4.86
C PHE A 147 -4.08 -15.81 3.52
N SER A 148 -5.16 -16.46 3.10
CA SER A 148 -5.92 -16.05 1.92
C SER A 148 -7.37 -16.49 2.04
N CYS A 149 -8.30 -15.63 1.65
CA CYS A 149 -9.73 -15.90 1.81
C CYS A 149 -10.57 -15.20 0.73
N ILE A 150 -11.88 -15.49 0.74
CA ILE A 150 -12.88 -15.04 -0.24
C ILE A 150 -12.60 -15.60 -1.64
N THR A 151 -13.52 -16.42 -2.14
CA THR A 151 -13.45 -16.99 -3.48
C THR A 151 -14.52 -16.35 -4.38
N ASN A 152 -14.22 -16.24 -5.68
CA ASN A 152 -15.17 -15.81 -6.71
C ASN A 152 -15.86 -14.45 -6.49
N GLU A 153 -15.23 -13.53 -5.77
CA GLU A 153 -15.78 -12.22 -5.46
C GLU A 153 -14.71 -11.13 -5.58
N SER A 154 -15.02 -10.03 -6.26
CA SER A 154 -14.08 -8.90 -6.36
C SER A 154 -14.15 -8.06 -5.09
N ILE A 155 -12.97 -7.70 -4.58
CA ILE A 155 -12.79 -6.82 -3.44
C ILE A 155 -12.62 -5.40 -3.95
N SER A 156 -13.46 -4.49 -3.49
CA SER A 156 -13.37 -3.07 -3.83
C SER A 156 -12.54 -2.29 -2.84
N SER A 157 -12.58 -2.64 -1.55
CA SER A 157 -11.81 -1.98 -0.50
C SER A 157 -11.46 -2.93 0.64
N LEU A 158 -10.38 -2.60 1.34
CA LEU A 158 -9.89 -3.35 2.50
C LEU A 158 -9.17 -2.39 3.45
N SER A 159 -9.41 -2.55 4.76
CA SER A 159 -8.68 -1.83 5.81
C SER A 159 -8.52 -2.69 7.05
N PHE A 160 -7.30 -2.81 7.57
CA PHE A 160 -7.07 -3.31 8.92
C PHE A 160 -7.73 -2.42 9.97
N CYS A 161 -8.15 -3.03 11.07
CA CYS A 161 -8.73 -2.35 12.21
C CYS A 161 -7.59 -1.79 13.09
N PRO A 162 -7.53 -0.47 13.36
CA PRO A 162 -6.47 0.10 14.18
C PRO A 162 -6.45 -0.42 15.63
N THR A 163 -7.62 -0.75 16.19
CA THR A 163 -7.75 -1.23 17.57
C THR A 163 -7.54 -2.74 17.70
N GLU A 164 -7.75 -3.49 16.62
CA GLU A 164 -7.65 -4.95 16.58
C GLU A 164 -6.80 -5.34 15.37
N PRO A 165 -5.46 -5.30 15.47
CA PRO A 165 -4.57 -5.32 14.31
C PRO A 165 -4.57 -6.66 13.55
N LYS A 166 -5.21 -7.70 14.08
CA LYS A 166 -5.43 -8.96 13.38
C LYS A 166 -6.65 -8.89 12.45
N ASN A 167 -7.67 -8.12 12.83
CA ASN A 167 -8.91 -8.05 12.09
C ASN A 167 -8.80 -7.01 10.98
N PHE A 168 -9.51 -7.26 9.90
CA PHE A 168 -9.69 -6.26 8.86
C PHE A 168 -11.10 -6.30 8.31
N VAL A 169 -11.57 -5.14 7.86
CA VAL A 169 -12.85 -4.99 7.18
C VAL A 169 -12.60 -4.98 5.68
N THR A 170 -13.44 -5.68 4.94
CA THR A 170 -13.39 -5.73 3.49
C THR A 170 -14.76 -5.41 2.88
N GLY A 171 -14.75 -4.56 1.87
CA GLY A 171 -15.89 -4.27 1.03
C GLY A 171 -15.82 -5.04 -0.28
N SER A 172 -16.92 -5.67 -0.65
CA SER A 172 -17.20 -6.12 -2.01
C SER A 172 -18.41 -5.39 -2.57
N TYR A 173 -18.75 -5.65 -3.82
CA TYR A 173 -20.00 -5.13 -4.42
C TYR A 173 -21.28 -5.67 -3.75
N LYS A 174 -21.19 -6.73 -2.94
CA LYS A 174 -22.35 -7.38 -2.33
C LYS A 174 -22.44 -7.15 -0.83
N LEU A 175 -21.30 -7.17 -0.16
CA LEU A 175 -21.23 -7.31 1.30
C LEU A 175 -20.05 -6.52 1.86
N LEU A 176 -20.25 -5.98 3.05
CA LEU A 176 -19.19 -5.54 3.94
C LEU A 176 -18.96 -6.66 4.96
N ARG A 177 -17.71 -7.08 5.16
CA ARG A 177 -17.37 -8.18 6.08
C ARG A 177 -16.20 -7.80 6.95
N GLU A 178 -16.25 -8.20 8.20
CA GLU A 178 -15.08 -8.29 9.06
C GLU A 178 -14.47 -9.69 8.93
N ILE A 179 -13.15 -9.76 8.82
CA ILE A 179 -12.40 -11.01 8.73
C ILE A 179 -11.39 -11.06 9.88
N ILE A 180 -11.39 -12.20 10.56
CA ILE A 180 -10.47 -12.53 11.65
C ILE A 180 -9.60 -13.69 11.12
N PRO A 181 -8.34 -13.44 10.76
CA PRO A 181 -7.40 -14.48 10.37
C PRO A 181 -7.08 -15.37 11.59
N ASP A 182 -7.25 -16.68 11.42
CA ASP A 182 -6.88 -17.70 12.42
C ASP A 182 -5.36 -17.83 12.58
#